data_AF-A0A969HHC0-F1
#
_entry.id   AF-A0A969HHC0-F1
#
_cell.length_a   1.000
_cell.length_b   1.000
_cell.length_c   1.000
_cell.angle_alpha   90.00
_cell.angle_beta   90.00
_cell.angle_gamma   90.00
#
_symmetry.space_group_name_H-M   'P 1'
#
loop_
_entity.id
_entity.type
_entity.pdbx_description
1 polymer ?
#
loop_
_entity_poly.entity_id
_entity_poly.type
_entity_poly.pdbx_seq_one_letter_code
_entity_poly.pdbx_strand_id
1 'polypeptide(L)'
;MQALNRIWNKLKNRRKMIHNYFKVFRTYRQKSQGHQAGQRSVYFNLDDRRMGNYFYVLLSFFEQAGYNIFLKHNFWFIGNCLGYDQYIFSLKRLKIIRKVSPSTSLTYVYDEEAQSRFPHALNFEKNVALSLNVFSSSVQDDQALIVPFGMHPNMYHLELHKNLSELRNQVRKMRIFFSGNLYREAYEHEVLRVFFNKLNRIQVIDTLKMALTDEEHLLVDKPDKLLQLAYPYQNKLVLNEWTWSPTQSSQLDNRIKTENWLHFLSHGDFFFGLPRYTYALEP
;
A
#
# COMPACT_ATOMS: atom_id res chain seq x y z
N MET A 1 -9.27 -11.06 32.93
CA MET A 1 -10.02 -10.46 31.78
C MET A 1 -9.17 -10.22 30.53
N GLN A 2 -7.95 -9.64 30.62
CA GLN A 2 -7.13 -9.36 29.43
C GLN A 2 -6.77 -10.60 28.58
N ALA A 3 -6.47 -11.75 29.21
CA ALA A 3 -6.15 -12.99 28.50
C ALA A 3 -7.34 -13.53 27.68
N LEU A 4 -8.55 -13.50 28.23
CA LEU A 4 -9.78 -13.91 27.53
C LEU A 4 -10.06 -13.01 26.32
N ASN A 5 -9.89 -11.69 26.47
CA ASN A 5 -10.02 -10.75 25.36
C ASN A 5 -8.99 -11.02 24.25
N ARG A 6 -7.75 -11.37 24.60
CA ARG A 6 -6.72 -11.76 23.61
C ARG A 6 -7.10 -13.04 22.86
N ILE A 7 -7.60 -14.07 23.54
CA ILE A 7 -8.05 -15.32 22.93
C ILE A 7 -9.24 -15.05 22.00
N TRP A 8 -10.23 -14.29 22.47
CA TRP A 8 -11.40 -13.92 21.69
C TRP A 8 -11.03 -13.16 20.41
N ASN A 9 -10.12 -12.19 20.51
CA ASN A 9 -9.61 -11.46 19.35
C ASN A 9 -8.87 -12.37 18.36
N LYS A 10 -8.05 -13.31 18.85
CA LYS A 10 -7.39 -14.32 17.99
C LYS A 10 -8.41 -15.18 17.24
N LEU A 11 -9.47 -15.65 17.92
CA LEU A 11 -10.53 -16.44 17.30
C LEU A 11 -11.32 -15.63 16.26
N LYS A 12 -11.66 -14.37 16.58
CA LYS A 12 -12.32 -13.45 15.66
C LYS A 12 -11.48 -13.22 14.40
N ASN A 13 -10.17 -13.01 14.54
CA ASN A 13 -9.25 -12.83 13.42
C ASN A 13 -9.12 -14.09 12.57
N ARG A 14 -9.03 -15.28 13.19
CA ARG A 14 -9.01 -16.56 12.47
C ARG A 14 -10.29 -16.79 11.66
N ARG A 15 -11.46 -16.50 12.24
CA ARG A 15 -12.76 -16.60 11.53
C ARG A 15 -12.81 -15.65 10.33
N LYS A 16 -12.37 -14.40 10.50
CA LYS A 16 -12.27 -13.43 9.39
C LYS A 16 -11.35 -13.92 8.27
N MET A 17 -10.17 -14.45 8.62
CA MET A 17 -9.21 -14.98 7.67
C MET A 17 -9.78 -16.18 6.89
N ILE A 18 -10.41 -17.14 7.58
CA ILE A 18 -11.08 -18.29 6.94
C ILE A 18 -12.17 -17.81 5.98
N HIS A 19 -13.03 -16.90 6.43
CA HIS A 19 -14.09 -16.34 5.61
C HIS A 19 -13.54 -15.63 4.37
N ASN A 20 -12.51 -14.80 4.55
CA ASN A 20 -11.84 -14.09 3.47
C ASN A 20 -11.24 -15.05 2.44
N TYR A 21 -10.55 -16.09 2.89
CA TYR A 21 -10.00 -17.13 2.01
C TYR A 21 -11.09 -17.78 1.14
N PHE A 22 -12.23 -18.19 1.74
CA PHE A 22 -13.32 -18.80 0.97
C PHE A 22 -14.00 -17.82 0.02
N LYS A 23 -14.20 -16.57 0.44
CA LYS A 23 -14.70 -15.48 -0.41
C LYS A 23 -13.82 -15.31 -1.64
N VAL A 24 -12.52 -15.15 -1.43
CA VAL A 24 -11.50 -15.05 -2.48
C VAL A 24 -11.55 -16.23 -3.44
N PHE A 25 -11.57 -17.44 -2.91
CA PHE A 25 -11.48 -18.64 -3.73
C PHE A 25 -12.75 -18.84 -4.58
N ARG A 26 -13.91 -18.44 -4.05
CA ARG A 26 -15.17 -18.37 -4.81
C ARG A 26 -15.05 -17.39 -5.98
N THR A 27 -14.59 -16.16 -5.73
CA THR A 27 -14.40 -15.15 -6.78
C THR A 27 -13.38 -15.61 -7.83
N TYR A 28 -12.26 -16.18 -7.41
CA TYR A 28 -11.23 -16.68 -8.30
C TYR A 28 -11.71 -17.83 -9.20
N ARG A 29 -12.51 -18.77 -8.68
CA ARG A 29 -13.08 -19.88 -9.47
C ARG A 29 -14.02 -19.43 -10.58
N GLN A 30 -14.66 -18.28 -10.43
CA GLN A 30 -15.61 -17.75 -11.41
C GLN A 30 -14.92 -17.05 -12.58
N LYS A 31 -13.59 -16.90 -12.55
CA LYS A 31 -12.84 -16.08 -13.49
C LYS A 31 -12.28 -16.90 -14.65
N SER A 32 -12.48 -16.42 -15.88
CA SER A 32 -11.76 -16.92 -17.05
C SER A 32 -10.30 -16.46 -16.98
N GLN A 33 -9.37 -17.40 -17.13
CA GLN A 33 -7.95 -17.09 -17.05
C GLN A 33 -7.38 -16.80 -18.44
N GLY A 34 -6.95 -15.55 -18.64
CA GLY A 34 -6.20 -15.16 -19.83
C GLY A 34 -4.73 -15.54 -19.65
N HIS A 35 -4.33 -16.71 -20.15
CA HIS A 35 -2.93 -17.07 -20.29
C HIS A 35 -2.51 -16.85 -21.73
N GLN A 36 -1.44 -16.08 -21.94
CA GLN A 36 -0.88 -15.86 -23.26
C GLN A 36 0.42 -16.66 -23.37
N ALA A 37 0.46 -17.58 -24.33
CA ALA A 37 1.64 -18.36 -24.65
C ALA A 37 2.79 -17.43 -25.10
N GLY A 38 4.03 -17.81 -24.78
CA GLY A 38 5.23 -17.04 -25.16
C GLY A 38 5.55 -15.84 -24.26
N GLN A 39 4.73 -15.55 -23.25
CA GLN A 39 5.03 -14.48 -22.29
C GLN A 39 5.86 -14.96 -21.10
N ARG A 40 6.70 -14.06 -20.58
CA ARG A 40 7.48 -14.26 -19.35
C ARG A 40 6.55 -14.61 -18.19
N SER A 41 7.04 -15.44 -17.29
CA SER A 41 6.28 -15.94 -16.17
C SER A 41 7.01 -15.66 -14.86
N VAL A 42 6.25 -15.40 -13.81
CA VAL A 42 6.76 -15.21 -12.45
C VAL A 42 5.96 -16.06 -11.48
N TYR A 43 6.65 -16.76 -10.56
CA TYR A 43 6.03 -17.53 -9.50
C TYR A 43 6.36 -16.92 -8.14
N PHE A 44 5.31 -16.48 -7.44
CA PHE A 44 5.38 -15.92 -6.09
C PHE A 44 5.11 -17.00 -5.05
N ASN A 45 6.11 -17.26 -4.20
CA ASN A 45 6.01 -18.07 -2.98
C ASN A 45 6.20 -17.14 -1.77
N LEU A 46 5.11 -16.52 -1.31
CA LEU A 46 5.14 -15.59 -0.20
C LEU A 46 4.43 -16.17 1.01
N ASP A 47 5.09 -16.06 2.16
CA ASP A 47 4.61 -16.50 3.46
C ASP A 47 4.50 -15.33 4.46
N ASP A 48 5.21 -14.21 4.22
CA ASP A 48 5.22 -13.00 5.06
C ASP A 48 3.88 -12.23 4.99
N ARG A 49 3.25 -12.08 6.15
CA ARG A 49 1.93 -11.44 6.31
C ARG A 49 2.03 -9.91 6.45
N ARG A 50 3.22 -9.38 6.67
CA ARG A 50 3.50 -7.96 6.90
C ARG A 50 3.42 -7.15 5.60
N MET A 51 3.56 -7.79 4.44
CA MET A 51 3.51 -7.13 3.13
C MET A 51 2.18 -6.40 2.88
N GLY A 52 1.07 -6.87 3.48
CA GLY A 52 -0.24 -6.19 3.45
C GLY A 52 -0.61 -5.63 2.07
N ASN A 53 -0.76 -4.32 2.00
CA ASN A 53 -1.22 -3.58 0.82
C ASN A 53 -0.20 -3.58 -0.33
N TYR A 54 1.09 -3.78 -0.04
CA TYR A 54 2.16 -3.73 -1.04
C TYR A 54 2.12 -4.92 -1.99
N PHE A 55 1.50 -6.02 -1.56
CA PHE A 55 1.45 -7.22 -2.38
C PHE A 55 0.66 -7.01 -3.68
N TYR A 56 -0.50 -6.34 -3.61
CA TYR A 56 -1.25 -6.02 -4.82
C TYR A 56 -0.42 -5.16 -5.79
N VAL A 57 0.29 -4.16 -5.26
CA VAL A 57 1.10 -3.24 -6.05
C VAL A 57 2.24 -3.98 -6.73
N LEU A 58 2.91 -4.88 -6.02
CA LEU A 58 3.97 -5.70 -6.59
C LEU A 58 3.43 -6.58 -7.73
N LEU A 59 2.32 -7.28 -7.51
CA LEU A 59 1.72 -8.10 -8.56
C LEU A 59 1.23 -7.26 -9.75
N SER A 60 0.69 -6.07 -9.52
CA SER A 60 0.23 -5.19 -10.59
C SER A 60 1.39 -4.70 -11.47
N PHE A 61 2.57 -4.45 -10.90
CA PHE A 61 3.77 -4.13 -11.68
C PHE A 61 4.14 -5.25 -12.65
N PHE A 62 4.12 -6.51 -12.19
CA PHE A 62 4.37 -7.66 -13.06
C PHE A 62 3.28 -7.82 -14.14
N GLU A 63 2.01 -7.62 -13.79
CA GLU A 63 0.92 -7.68 -14.78
C GLU A 63 1.07 -6.61 -15.86
N GLN A 64 1.41 -5.37 -15.46
CA GLN A 64 1.64 -4.26 -16.38
C GLN A 64 2.88 -4.48 -17.25
N ALA A 65 3.92 -5.11 -16.71
CA ALA A 65 5.10 -5.55 -17.46
C ALA A 65 4.82 -6.76 -18.38
N GLY A 66 3.58 -7.26 -18.40
CA GLY A 66 3.14 -8.31 -19.31
C GLY A 66 3.43 -9.73 -18.83
N TYR A 67 3.73 -9.94 -17.56
CA TYR A 67 4.01 -11.28 -17.02
C TYR A 67 2.74 -12.10 -16.82
N ASN A 68 2.86 -13.41 -17.03
CA ASN A 68 1.96 -14.39 -16.43
C ASN A 68 2.35 -14.57 -14.96
N ILE A 69 1.39 -14.39 -14.05
CA ILE A 69 1.65 -14.40 -12.61
C ILE A 69 1.11 -15.70 -12.02
N PHE A 70 1.98 -16.47 -11.40
CA PHE A 70 1.63 -17.63 -10.61
C PHE A 70 1.81 -17.31 -9.13
N LEU A 71 0.77 -17.53 -8.33
CA LEU A 71 0.81 -17.36 -6.88
C LEU A 71 0.67 -18.72 -6.21
N LYS A 72 1.57 -19.04 -5.29
CA LYS A 72 1.43 -20.26 -4.49
C LYS A 72 0.13 -20.22 -3.71
N HIS A 73 -0.57 -21.35 -3.74
CA HIS A 73 -1.73 -21.60 -2.92
C HIS A 73 -1.34 -21.73 -1.44
N ASN A 74 -1.22 -20.60 -0.76
CA ASN A 74 -0.99 -20.53 0.68
C ASN A 74 -2.24 -19.98 1.38
N PHE A 75 -2.92 -20.85 2.13
CA PHE A 75 -4.14 -20.52 2.87
C PHE A 75 -3.94 -19.35 3.85
N TRP A 76 -2.82 -19.37 4.58
CA TRP A 76 -2.51 -18.34 5.58
C TRP A 76 -2.25 -17.00 4.92
N PHE A 77 -1.47 -17.00 3.84
CA PHE A 77 -1.19 -15.78 3.09
C PHE A 77 -2.47 -15.20 2.48
N ILE A 78 -3.19 -15.98 1.68
CA ILE A 78 -4.41 -15.55 0.96
C ILE A 78 -5.48 -15.08 1.95
N GLY A 79 -5.68 -15.80 3.06
CA GLY A 79 -6.65 -15.43 4.07
C GLY A 79 -6.34 -14.10 4.77
N ASN A 80 -5.05 -13.70 4.84
CA ASN A 80 -4.61 -12.45 5.46
C ASN A 80 -4.51 -11.26 4.48
N CYS A 81 -4.80 -11.42 3.20
CA CYS A 81 -4.91 -10.32 2.23
C CYS A 81 -6.17 -9.43 2.46
N LEU A 82 -6.49 -9.07 3.70
CA LEU A 82 -7.71 -8.36 4.07
C LEU A 82 -7.73 -6.94 3.47
N GLY A 83 -8.81 -6.61 2.76
CA GLY A 83 -9.08 -5.24 2.27
C GLY A 83 -8.60 -4.97 0.85
N TYR A 84 -7.65 -5.76 0.33
CA TYR A 84 -7.14 -5.66 -1.05
C TYR A 84 -7.20 -7.00 -1.81
N ASP A 85 -7.82 -8.01 -1.20
CA ASP A 85 -8.09 -9.31 -1.79
C ASP A 85 -8.74 -9.17 -3.17
N GLN A 86 -9.82 -8.40 -3.25
CA GLN A 86 -10.53 -8.16 -4.51
C GLN A 86 -9.64 -7.58 -5.62
N TYR A 87 -8.61 -6.79 -5.29
CA TYR A 87 -7.70 -6.24 -6.29
C TYR A 87 -6.71 -7.29 -6.77
N ILE A 88 -6.10 -8.04 -5.85
CA ILE A 88 -5.20 -9.15 -6.18
C ILE A 88 -5.89 -10.14 -7.13
N PHE A 89 -7.09 -10.59 -6.77
CA PHE A 89 -7.78 -11.63 -7.55
C PHE A 89 -8.51 -11.06 -8.79
N SER A 90 -8.58 -9.75 -8.95
CA SER A 90 -9.04 -9.11 -10.20
C SER A 90 -7.94 -8.99 -11.26
N LEU A 91 -6.66 -9.23 -10.93
CA LEU A 91 -5.56 -9.31 -11.92
C LEU A 91 -5.81 -10.42 -12.96
N LYS A 92 -5.90 -10.04 -14.24
CA LYS A 92 -6.29 -10.89 -15.38
C LYS A 92 -5.30 -12.04 -15.61
N ARG A 93 -4.01 -11.81 -15.34
CA ARG A 93 -2.93 -12.79 -15.59
C ARG A 93 -2.49 -13.57 -14.35
N LEU A 94 -3.26 -13.48 -13.26
CA LEU A 94 -2.98 -14.20 -12.01
C LEU A 94 -3.59 -15.61 -12.03
N LYS A 95 -2.76 -16.61 -11.69
CA LYS A 95 -3.15 -17.99 -11.41
C LYS A 95 -2.65 -18.43 -10.04
N ILE A 96 -3.55 -18.92 -9.20
CA ILE A 96 -3.23 -19.58 -7.94
C ILE A 96 -2.95 -21.07 -8.20
N ILE A 97 -1.75 -21.54 -7.87
CA ILE A 97 -1.29 -22.91 -8.10
C ILE A 97 -0.68 -23.54 -6.84
N ARG A 98 -0.83 -24.84 -6.66
CA ARG A 98 -0.23 -25.55 -5.50
C ARG A 98 1.25 -25.87 -5.68
N LYS A 99 1.61 -26.24 -6.91
CA LYS A 99 2.97 -26.60 -7.31
C LYS A 99 3.23 -25.96 -8.66
N VAL A 100 4.46 -25.53 -8.87
CA VAL A 100 4.96 -25.12 -10.18
C VAL A 100 5.94 -26.19 -10.64
N SER A 101 5.90 -26.55 -11.92
CA SER A 101 6.98 -27.32 -12.53
C SER A 101 8.13 -26.32 -12.80
N PRO A 102 9.34 -26.57 -12.29
CA PRO A 102 10.50 -25.74 -12.60
C PRO A 102 10.68 -25.62 -14.10
N SER A 103 10.98 -24.42 -14.57
CA SER A 103 11.30 -24.14 -15.97
C SER A 103 12.37 -23.05 -16.01
N THR A 104 13.28 -23.16 -16.96
CA THR A 104 14.33 -22.16 -17.23
C THR A 104 13.79 -20.83 -17.73
N SER A 105 12.47 -20.71 -17.94
CA SER A 105 11.77 -19.49 -18.39
C SER A 105 10.92 -18.82 -17.29
N LEU A 106 11.13 -19.22 -16.04
CA LEU A 106 10.31 -18.82 -14.90
C LEU A 106 11.16 -18.10 -13.87
N THR A 107 10.78 -16.87 -13.54
CA THR A 107 11.34 -16.14 -12.39
C THR A 107 10.65 -16.59 -11.11
N TYR A 108 11.42 -16.92 -10.09
CA TYR A 108 10.94 -17.31 -8.78
C TYR A 108 11.12 -16.16 -7.79
N VAL A 109 10.04 -15.78 -7.11
CA VAL A 109 10.02 -14.68 -6.13
C VAL A 109 9.57 -15.23 -4.78
N TYR A 110 10.36 -14.99 -3.74
CA TYR A 110 10.09 -15.47 -2.39
C TYR A 110 10.46 -14.43 -1.34
N ASP A 111 9.86 -14.52 -0.16
CA ASP A 111 10.26 -13.71 1.01
C ASP A 111 11.12 -14.53 1.98
N GLU A 112 11.66 -13.85 3.00
CA GLU A 112 12.52 -14.45 4.03
C GLU A 112 11.85 -15.65 4.75
N GLU A 113 10.55 -15.55 5.06
CA GLU A 113 9.80 -16.66 5.68
C GLU A 113 9.75 -17.90 4.78
N ALA A 114 9.63 -17.69 3.47
CA ALA A 114 9.60 -18.74 2.46
C ALA A 114 11.00 -19.29 2.11
N GLN A 115 12.09 -18.58 2.40
CA GLN A 115 13.47 -18.97 2.05
C GLN A 115 13.85 -20.32 2.65
N SER A 116 13.49 -20.59 3.90
CA SER A 116 13.75 -21.88 4.57
C SER A 116 13.07 -23.08 3.88
N ARG A 117 12.07 -22.82 3.03
CA ARG A 117 11.30 -23.81 2.26
C ARG A 117 11.63 -23.73 0.77
N PHE A 118 12.64 -22.96 0.41
CA PHE A 118 13.15 -22.86 -0.94
C PHE A 118 13.64 -24.23 -1.37
N PRO A 119 13.09 -24.82 -2.44
CA PRO A 119 13.62 -26.08 -2.92
C PRO A 119 14.89 -25.75 -3.71
N HIS A 120 16.04 -25.90 -3.05
CA HIS A 120 17.37 -25.60 -3.61
C HIS A 120 17.67 -26.36 -4.92
N ALA A 121 16.85 -27.34 -5.30
CA ALA A 121 17.00 -28.21 -6.46
C ALA A 121 16.16 -27.78 -7.70
N LEU A 122 15.56 -26.58 -7.74
CA LEU A 122 14.75 -26.15 -8.90
C LEU A 122 15.52 -25.23 -9.85
N ASN A 123 15.50 -25.59 -11.14
CA ASN A 123 16.08 -24.80 -12.23
C ASN A 123 15.14 -23.66 -12.65
N PHE A 124 15.11 -22.58 -11.87
CA PHE A 124 14.47 -21.32 -12.27
C PHE A 124 15.45 -20.44 -13.07
N GLU A 125 14.91 -19.58 -13.94
CA GLU A 125 15.70 -18.59 -14.71
C GLU A 125 16.40 -17.61 -13.77
N LYS A 126 15.64 -17.13 -12.77
CA LYS A 126 16.08 -16.14 -11.80
C LYS A 126 15.39 -16.39 -10.47
N ASN A 127 16.13 -16.23 -9.39
CA ASN A 127 15.62 -16.27 -8.02
C ASN A 127 15.70 -14.86 -7.43
N VAL A 128 14.60 -14.36 -6.89
CA VAL A 128 14.48 -13.02 -6.31
C VAL A 128 13.98 -13.15 -4.88
N ALA A 129 14.83 -12.84 -3.92
CA ALA A 129 14.45 -12.69 -2.53
C ALA A 129 13.84 -11.30 -2.31
N LEU A 130 12.69 -11.25 -1.66
CA LEU A 130 12.04 -10.03 -1.20
C LEU A 130 12.35 -9.83 0.28
N SER A 131 12.87 -8.66 0.60
CA SER A 131 13.03 -8.18 1.97
C SER A 131 12.20 -6.92 2.16
N LEU A 132 11.46 -6.85 3.27
CA LEU A 132 10.83 -5.60 3.72
C LEU A 132 11.78 -4.73 4.53
N ASN A 133 12.94 -5.27 4.93
CA ASN A 133 13.97 -4.56 5.65
C ASN A 133 15.03 -4.05 4.66
N VAL A 134 14.88 -2.80 4.22
CA VAL A 134 15.86 -2.13 3.35
C VAL A 134 17.19 -1.85 4.03
N PHE A 135 17.27 -2.06 5.35
CA PHE A 135 18.49 -1.89 6.15
C PHE A 135 19.13 -3.24 6.54
N SER A 136 18.62 -4.38 6.05
CA SER A 136 19.25 -5.67 6.34
C SER A 136 20.62 -5.75 5.67
N SER A 137 21.56 -6.49 6.28
CA SER A 137 22.90 -6.72 5.72
C SER A 137 22.84 -7.33 4.31
N SER A 138 21.81 -8.12 4.00
CA SER A 138 21.56 -8.68 2.66
C SER A 138 21.25 -7.64 1.57
N VAL A 139 20.91 -6.40 1.94
CA VAL A 139 20.70 -5.29 0.99
C VAL A 139 22.01 -4.56 0.69
N GLN A 140 23.07 -4.78 1.48
CA GLN A 140 24.39 -4.19 1.25
C GLN A 140 25.18 -4.93 0.15
N ASP A 141 24.65 -6.03 -0.39
CA ASP A 141 25.20 -6.68 -1.58
C ASP A 141 24.89 -5.86 -2.84
N ASP A 142 25.87 -5.72 -3.75
CA ASP A 142 25.77 -4.96 -5.02
C ASP A 142 24.65 -5.44 -5.97
N GLN A 143 23.98 -6.54 -5.65
CA GLN A 143 22.88 -7.12 -6.43
C GLN A 143 21.49 -6.76 -5.92
N ALA A 144 21.38 -6.08 -4.76
CA ALA A 144 20.10 -5.68 -4.21
C ALA A 144 19.47 -4.55 -5.04
N LEU A 145 18.19 -4.71 -5.39
CA LEU A 145 17.40 -3.68 -6.06
C LEU A 145 16.37 -3.11 -5.09
N ILE A 146 16.44 -1.80 -4.85
CA ILE A 146 15.44 -1.09 -4.06
C ILE A 146 14.23 -0.80 -4.95
N VAL A 147 13.10 -1.45 -4.65
CA VAL A 147 11.83 -1.14 -5.30
C VAL A 147 11.26 0.14 -4.64
N PRO A 148 11.01 1.22 -5.40
CA PRO A 148 10.46 2.43 -4.83
C PRO A 148 9.07 2.15 -4.25
N PHE A 149 8.74 2.88 -3.20
CA PHE A 149 7.45 2.74 -2.54
C PHE A 149 6.33 3.12 -3.52
N GLY A 150 5.45 2.17 -3.82
CA GLY A 150 4.33 2.39 -4.72
C GLY A 150 3.27 3.31 -4.11
N MET A 151 2.40 3.84 -4.97
CA MET A 151 1.21 4.56 -4.52
C MET A 151 0.23 3.62 -3.80
N HIS A 152 -0.82 4.18 -3.21
CA HIS A 152 -1.89 3.38 -2.62
C HIS A 152 -2.48 2.38 -3.65
N PRO A 153 -2.81 1.12 -3.29
CA PRO A 153 -3.37 0.12 -4.20
C PRO A 153 -4.48 0.61 -5.12
N ASN A 154 -5.42 1.41 -4.58
CA ASN A 154 -6.52 1.95 -5.37
C ASN A 154 -6.05 2.75 -6.60
N MET A 155 -4.88 3.41 -6.55
CA MET A 155 -4.34 4.17 -7.69
C MET A 155 -3.97 3.27 -8.87
N TYR A 156 -3.57 2.03 -8.58
CA TYR A 156 -3.28 1.04 -9.61
C TYR A 156 -4.54 0.33 -10.08
N HIS A 157 -5.44 -0.02 -9.15
CA HIS A 157 -6.70 -0.70 -9.48
C HIS A 157 -7.62 0.14 -10.36
N LEU A 158 -7.72 1.44 -10.06
CA LEU A 158 -8.49 2.40 -10.86
C LEU A 158 -7.70 2.94 -12.06
N GLU A 159 -6.50 2.42 -12.31
CA GLU A 159 -5.61 2.82 -13.40
C GLU A 159 -5.22 4.31 -13.43
N LEU A 160 -5.40 5.05 -12.33
CA LEU A 160 -5.12 6.49 -12.23
C LEU A 160 -3.66 6.84 -12.51
N HIS A 161 -2.74 5.91 -12.28
CA HIS A 161 -1.32 6.04 -12.61
C HIS A 161 -1.05 6.24 -14.11
N LYS A 162 -1.97 5.86 -15.00
CA LYS A 162 -1.82 6.09 -16.45
C LYS A 162 -1.85 7.57 -16.82
N ASN A 163 -2.49 8.40 -15.99
CA ASN A 163 -2.64 9.84 -16.24
C ASN A 163 -1.48 10.67 -15.68
N LEU A 164 -0.44 10.04 -15.10
CA LEU A 164 0.66 10.76 -14.45
C LEU A 164 1.40 11.73 -15.39
N SER A 165 1.53 11.40 -16.68
CA SER A 165 2.18 12.28 -17.66
C SER A 165 1.42 13.61 -17.80
N GLU A 166 0.09 13.53 -17.95
CA GLU A 166 -0.78 14.72 -18.03
C GLU A 166 -0.76 15.51 -16.72
N LEU A 167 -0.92 14.82 -15.58
CA LEU A 167 -0.93 15.44 -14.26
C LEU A 167 0.38 16.20 -13.95
N ARG A 168 1.53 15.67 -14.37
CA ARG A 168 2.82 16.35 -14.19
C ARG A 168 2.89 17.70 -14.91
N ASN A 169 2.19 17.85 -16.02
CA ASN A 169 2.15 19.08 -16.82
C ASN A 169 1.09 20.09 -16.34
N GLN A 170 0.29 19.76 -15.32
CA GLN A 170 -0.70 20.69 -14.80
C GLN A 170 -0.06 21.93 -14.18
N VAL A 171 -0.78 23.05 -14.29
CA VAL A 171 -0.39 24.31 -13.63
C VAL A 171 -0.46 24.11 -12.13
N ARG A 172 0.65 24.39 -11.44
CA ARG A 172 0.71 24.39 -9.98
C ARG A 172 -0.14 25.53 -9.42
N LYS A 173 -0.86 25.24 -8.34
CA LYS A 173 -1.81 26.14 -7.67
C LYS A 173 -1.51 26.35 -6.20
N MET A 174 -0.64 25.54 -5.60
CA MET A 174 -0.29 25.69 -4.19
C MET A 174 1.18 25.36 -3.94
N ARG A 175 1.79 26.03 -2.97
CA ARG A 175 3.20 25.80 -2.62
C ARG A 175 3.40 24.46 -1.94
N ILE A 176 2.67 24.21 -0.85
CA ILE A 176 2.78 22.97 -0.09
C ILE A 176 1.38 22.41 0.12
N PHE A 177 1.20 21.12 -0.18
CA PHE A 177 -0.08 20.44 0.01
C PHE A 177 0.04 19.31 1.02
N PHE A 178 -0.83 19.31 2.03
CA PHE A 178 -1.07 18.19 2.91
C PHE A 178 -2.51 17.73 2.76
N SER A 179 -2.72 16.41 2.72
CA SER A 179 -4.01 15.85 3.05
C SER A 179 -3.86 14.51 3.76
N GLY A 180 -4.60 14.32 4.84
CA GLY A 180 -4.46 13.10 5.62
C GLY A 180 -5.41 12.97 6.79
N ASN A 181 -5.58 11.73 7.22
CA ASN A 181 -6.33 11.38 8.42
C ASN A 181 -5.62 11.91 9.67
N LEU A 182 -6.35 12.57 10.57
CA LEU A 182 -5.90 13.05 11.89
C LEU A 182 -6.47 12.27 13.07
N TYR A 183 -6.99 11.06 12.84
CA TYR A 183 -7.46 10.18 13.92
C TYR A 183 -6.32 9.81 14.88
N ARG A 184 -6.32 10.40 16.08
CA ARG A 184 -5.20 10.34 17.04
C ARG A 184 -4.73 8.93 17.33
N GLU A 185 -5.65 8.01 17.60
CA GLU A 185 -5.32 6.63 17.98
C GLU A 185 -4.61 5.84 16.86
N ALA A 186 -4.72 6.29 15.60
CA ALA A 186 -4.00 5.69 14.47
C ALA A 186 -2.64 6.34 14.17
N TYR A 187 -2.33 7.49 14.77
CA TYR A 187 -1.12 8.27 14.44
C TYR A 187 -0.29 8.70 15.65
N GLU A 188 -0.84 8.67 16.85
CA GLU A 188 -0.17 8.94 18.12
C GLU A 188 0.49 7.66 18.63
N HIS A 189 1.55 7.25 17.93
CA HIS A 189 2.38 6.13 18.35
C HIS A 189 3.60 6.64 19.11
N GLU A 190 3.68 6.34 20.40
CA GLU A 190 4.80 6.75 21.25
C GLU A 190 6.16 6.27 20.72
N VAL A 191 6.18 5.20 19.93
CA VAL A 191 7.40 4.68 19.28
C VAL A 191 8.14 5.75 18.48
N LEU A 192 7.41 6.62 17.76
CA LEU A 192 8.03 7.71 17.00
C LEU A 192 8.80 8.68 17.91
N ARG A 193 8.24 8.99 19.07
CA ARG A 193 8.85 9.87 20.06
C ARG A 193 10.00 9.16 20.78
N VAL A 194 9.76 7.95 21.29
CA VAL A 194 10.69 7.22 22.17
C VAL A 194 11.93 6.75 21.42
N PHE A 195 11.78 6.17 20.23
CA PHE A 195 12.90 5.55 19.52
C PHE A 195 13.53 6.44 18.46
N PHE A 196 12.76 7.38 17.89
CA PHE A 196 13.24 8.21 16.79
C PHE A 196 13.35 9.69 17.16
N ASN A 197 12.90 10.09 18.36
CA ASN A 197 12.83 11.49 18.79
C ASN A 197 12.12 12.38 17.75
N LYS A 198 11.03 11.89 17.15
CA LYS A 198 10.25 12.61 16.13
C LYS A 198 8.86 12.94 16.63
N LEU A 199 8.36 14.10 16.18
CA LEU A 199 6.96 14.46 16.32
C LEU A 199 6.08 13.51 15.50
N ASN A 200 4.92 13.15 16.07
CA ASN A 200 3.90 12.42 15.32
C ASN A 200 3.13 13.37 14.39
N ARG A 201 2.32 12.81 13.48
CA ARG A 201 1.54 13.59 12.51
C ARG A 201 0.72 14.71 13.15
N ILE A 202 0.04 14.41 14.24
CA ILE A 202 -0.86 15.35 14.91
C ILE A 202 -0.06 16.51 15.49
N GLN A 203 1.03 16.20 16.19
CA GLN A 203 1.94 17.20 16.75
C GLN A 203 2.54 18.11 15.68
N VAL A 204 2.91 17.56 14.51
CA VAL A 204 3.43 18.39 13.41
C VAL A 204 2.36 19.35 12.88
N ILE A 205 1.13 18.88 12.66
CA ILE A 205 0.04 19.74 12.19
C ILE A 205 -0.30 20.82 13.22
N ASP A 206 -0.44 20.44 14.50
CA ASP A 206 -0.72 21.38 15.59
C ASP A 206 0.40 22.44 15.68
N THR A 207 1.68 22.03 15.56
CA THR A 207 2.83 22.95 15.55
C THR A 207 2.76 23.93 14.38
N LEU A 208 2.44 23.47 13.18
CA LEU A 208 2.34 24.33 12.00
C LEU A 208 1.20 25.34 12.11
N LYS A 209 0.04 24.93 12.63
CA LYS A 209 -1.09 25.83 12.88
C LYS A 209 -0.77 26.91 13.91
N MET A 210 0.07 26.60 14.90
CA MET A 210 0.51 27.57 15.90
C MET A 210 1.61 28.51 15.36
N ALA A 211 2.49 28.01 14.49
CA ALA A 211 3.63 28.74 14.00
C ALA A 211 3.32 29.63 12.77
N LEU A 212 2.32 29.28 11.98
CA LEU A 212 1.96 29.96 10.73
C LEU A 212 0.72 30.83 10.90
N THR A 213 0.74 31.99 10.29
CA THR A 213 -0.41 32.91 10.18
C THR A 213 -1.45 32.42 9.17
N ASP A 214 -2.65 33.00 9.19
CA ASP A 214 -3.72 32.73 8.19
C ASP A 214 -3.33 33.18 6.76
N GLU A 215 -2.31 34.04 6.65
CA GLU A 215 -1.74 34.44 5.36
C GLU A 215 -0.79 33.37 4.80
N GLU A 216 -0.16 32.56 5.66
CA GLU A 216 0.84 31.57 5.27
C GLU A 216 0.26 30.16 5.09
N HIS A 217 -0.90 29.87 5.69
CA HIS A 217 -1.57 28.59 5.53
C HIS A 217 -3.07 28.74 5.22
N LEU A 218 -3.65 27.69 4.65
CA LEU A 218 -5.07 27.58 4.37
C LEU A 218 -5.60 26.25 4.89
N LEU A 219 -6.51 26.30 5.86
CA LEU A 219 -7.23 25.13 6.33
C LEU A 219 -8.45 24.85 5.44
N VAL A 220 -8.47 23.66 4.86
CA VAL A 220 -9.60 23.12 4.12
C VAL A 220 -10.44 22.26 5.06
N ASP A 221 -11.47 22.89 5.62
CA ASP A 221 -12.43 22.28 6.54
C ASP A 221 -13.76 21.91 5.88
N LYS A 222 -13.89 22.19 4.57
CA LYS A 222 -15.07 21.92 3.74
C LYS A 222 -14.66 21.60 2.30
N PRO A 223 -15.40 20.74 1.57
CA PRO A 223 -15.12 20.43 0.16
C PRO A 223 -15.06 21.65 -0.74
N ASP A 224 -15.91 22.65 -0.50
CA ASP A 224 -15.97 23.85 -1.34
C ASP A 224 -14.67 24.68 -1.26
N LYS A 225 -13.94 24.62 -0.14
CA LYS A 225 -12.61 25.25 -0.03
C LYS A 225 -11.56 24.55 -0.89
N LEU A 226 -11.73 23.27 -1.23
CA LEU A 226 -10.87 22.61 -2.22
C LEU A 226 -11.09 23.19 -3.62
N LEU A 227 -12.32 23.60 -3.94
CA LEU A 227 -12.63 24.24 -5.22
C LEU A 227 -12.00 25.64 -5.33
N GLN A 228 -11.81 26.32 -4.20
CA GLN A 228 -11.10 27.61 -4.15
C GLN A 228 -9.61 27.51 -4.49
N LEU A 229 -9.04 26.29 -4.47
CA LEU A 229 -7.68 26.04 -4.96
C LEU A 229 -7.56 26.12 -6.48
N ALA A 230 -8.67 26.33 -7.21
CA ALA A 230 -8.66 26.37 -8.67
C ALA A 230 -7.86 27.57 -9.22
N TYR A 231 -7.95 28.77 -8.64
CA TYR A 231 -7.27 29.99 -9.13
C TYR A 231 -7.34 31.16 -8.14
N PRO A 232 -6.33 32.06 -8.05
CA PRO A 232 -4.96 31.97 -8.57
C PRO A 232 -4.02 31.12 -7.69
N TYR A 233 -2.73 31.02 -8.05
CA TYR A 233 -1.71 30.29 -7.26
C TYR A 233 -1.63 30.80 -5.82
N GLN A 234 -1.77 29.88 -4.87
CA GLN A 234 -1.69 30.11 -3.45
C GLN A 234 -0.27 29.81 -2.98
N ASN A 235 0.52 30.85 -2.69
CA ASN A 235 1.86 30.66 -2.11
C ASN A 235 1.78 30.29 -0.61
N LYS A 236 0.95 29.30 -0.28
CA LYS A 236 0.59 28.90 1.09
C LYS A 236 0.79 27.41 1.32
N LEU A 237 0.83 27.03 2.59
CA LEU A 237 0.60 25.65 3.03
C LEU A 237 -0.90 25.35 3.05
N VAL A 238 -1.36 24.42 2.22
CA VAL A 238 -2.75 23.96 2.20
C VAL A 238 -2.88 22.70 3.05
N LEU A 239 -3.70 22.77 4.10
CA LEU A 239 -3.99 21.68 5.02
C LEU A 239 -5.40 21.12 4.76
N ASN A 240 -5.51 19.97 4.10
CA ASN A 240 -6.78 19.27 3.92
C ASN A 240 -6.94 18.10 4.90
N GLU A 241 -7.57 18.40 6.02
CA GLU A 241 -7.69 17.52 7.16
C GLU A 241 -9.01 16.76 7.15
N TRP A 242 -8.95 15.49 7.51
CA TRP A 242 -10.14 14.68 7.69
C TRP A 242 -9.89 13.67 8.81
N THR A 243 -10.96 13.18 9.41
CA THR A 243 -10.88 12.18 10.48
C THR A 243 -11.66 10.96 10.06
N TRP A 244 -10.98 9.83 9.93
CA TRP A 244 -11.61 8.53 9.82
C TRP A 244 -11.33 7.74 11.08
N SER A 245 -12.38 7.35 11.77
CA SER A 245 -12.33 6.37 12.86
C SER A 245 -13.21 5.16 12.51
N PRO A 246 -12.98 4.00 13.15
CA PRO A 246 -13.84 2.83 12.97
C PRO A 246 -15.31 3.06 13.35
N THR A 247 -15.59 4.08 14.17
CA THR A 247 -16.93 4.40 14.70
C THR A 247 -17.59 5.59 14.02
N GLN A 248 -16.84 6.44 13.30
CA GLN A 248 -17.34 7.64 12.62
C GLN A 248 -16.95 7.64 11.13
N SER A 249 -17.06 6.49 10.47
CA SER A 249 -16.68 6.34 9.06
C SER A 249 -17.59 7.05 8.06
N SER A 250 -18.73 7.59 8.51
CA SER A 250 -19.72 8.29 7.68
C SER A 250 -19.46 9.79 7.51
N GLN A 251 -18.60 10.41 8.34
CA GLN A 251 -18.25 11.84 8.27
C GLN A 251 -16.86 12.01 7.63
N LEU A 252 -16.73 11.55 6.39
CA LEU A 252 -15.51 11.70 5.58
C LEU A 252 -15.55 12.97 4.72
N ASP A 253 -16.39 13.95 5.06
CA ASP A 253 -16.85 14.98 4.13
C ASP A 253 -15.71 15.76 3.46
N ASN A 254 -14.58 15.95 4.15
CA ASN A 254 -13.41 16.68 3.63
C ASN A 254 -12.36 15.79 2.93
N ARG A 255 -12.54 14.48 2.96
CA ARG A 255 -11.58 13.56 2.33
C ARG A 255 -11.70 13.68 0.81
N ILE A 256 -10.58 13.99 0.16
CA ILE A 256 -10.47 13.89 -1.29
C ILE A 256 -10.74 12.45 -1.72
N LYS A 257 -11.71 12.29 -2.62
CA LYS A 257 -12.03 11.01 -3.23
C LYS A 257 -10.80 10.45 -3.94
N THR A 258 -10.65 9.13 -3.95
CA THR A 258 -9.46 8.45 -4.50
C THR A 258 -9.19 8.86 -5.94
N GLU A 259 -10.25 8.99 -6.74
CA GLU A 259 -10.24 9.33 -8.17
C GLU A 259 -9.67 10.72 -8.41
N ASN A 260 -9.84 11.63 -7.45
CA ASN A 260 -9.37 13.02 -7.54
C ASN A 260 -8.03 13.24 -6.82
N TRP A 261 -7.51 12.25 -6.09
CA TRP A 261 -6.33 12.42 -5.24
C TRP A 261 -5.10 12.91 -6.01
N LEU A 262 -4.78 12.24 -7.12
CA LEU A 262 -3.60 12.60 -7.92
C LEU A 262 -3.77 13.96 -8.61
N HIS A 263 -5.00 14.33 -8.96
CA HIS A 263 -5.32 15.66 -9.50
C HIS A 263 -4.99 16.76 -8.50
N PHE A 264 -5.52 16.68 -7.27
CA PHE A 264 -5.19 17.65 -6.21
C PHE A 264 -3.70 17.65 -5.88
N LEU A 265 -3.08 16.48 -5.78
CA LEU A 265 -1.64 16.36 -5.54
C LEU A 265 -0.81 17.08 -6.60
N SER A 266 -1.20 16.97 -7.87
CA SER A 266 -0.46 17.58 -8.99
C SER A 266 -0.55 19.10 -9.06
N HIS A 267 -1.44 19.73 -8.29
CA HIS A 267 -1.46 21.17 -8.15
C HIS A 267 -0.47 21.70 -7.10
N GLY A 268 0.15 20.85 -6.28
CA GLY A 268 1.18 21.27 -5.32
C GLY A 268 2.59 21.29 -5.93
N ASP A 269 3.41 22.29 -5.58
CA ASP A 269 4.85 22.21 -5.82
C ASP A 269 5.48 21.09 -4.97
N PHE A 270 5.04 21.01 -3.71
CA PHE A 270 5.49 20.01 -2.75
C PHE A 270 4.32 19.31 -2.08
N PHE A 271 4.47 18.00 -1.85
CA PHE A 271 3.59 17.24 -0.98
C PHE A 271 4.22 17.08 0.39
N PHE A 272 3.45 17.44 1.43
CA PHE A 272 3.92 17.33 2.80
C PHE A 272 3.62 15.94 3.38
N GLY A 273 4.54 15.01 3.15
CA GLY A 273 4.44 13.64 3.65
C GLY A 273 4.76 13.54 5.14
N LEU A 274 3.75 13.44 5.99
CA LEU A 274 3.93 13.31 7.44
C LEU A 274 4.19 11.87 7.89
N PRO A 275 5.04 11.67 8.92
CA PRO A 275 5.42 10.35 9.38
C PRO A 275 4.21 9.52 9.76
N ARG A 276 4.26 8.26 9.36
CA ARG A 276 3.34 7.22 9.79
C ARG A 276 4.17 6.04 10.27
N TYR A 277 3.80 5.51 11.42
CA TYR A 277 4.30 4.23 11.87
C TYR A 277 3.36 3.14 11.36
N THR A 278 3.87 2.20 10.55
CA THR A 278 3.01 1.18 9.95
C THR A 278 3.13 -0.19 10.58
N TYR A 279 4.26 -0.58 11.17
CA TYR A 279 4.40 -1.74 12.06
C TYR A 279 5.69 -1.61 12.88
N ALA A 280 5.72 -2.27 14.03
CA ALA A 280 6.95 -2.47 14.77
C ALA A 280 7.94 -3.27 13.96
N LEU A 281 9.14 -2.71 13.81
CA LEU A 281 10.35 -3.52 13.92
C LEU A 281 10.22 -4.23 15.28
N GLU A 282 9.61 -5.41 15.30
CA GLU A 282 9.84 -6.31 16.43
C GLU A 282 11.34 -6.64 16.35
N PRO A 283 12.13 -6.34 17.41
CA PRO A 283 13.51 -6.78 17.47
C PRO A 283 13.62 -8.30 17.46
#